data_AF-A0A350C015-F1
#
_entry.id   AF-A0A350C015-F1
#
_cell.length_a   1.000
_cell.length_b   1.000
_cell.length_c   1.000
_cell.angle_alpha   90.00
_cell.angle_beta   90.00
_cell.angle_gamma   90.00
#
_symmetry.space_group_name_H-M   'P 1'
#
loop_
_entity.id
_entity.type
_entity.pdbx_description
1 polymer ?
#
loop_
_entity_poly.entity_id
_entity_poly.type
_entity_poly.pdbx_seq_one_letter_code
_entity_poly.pdbx_strand_id
1 'polypeptide(L)'
;MANVSVYNMGGQEVGTIEVSDSVFGAEIKENLVHLAVVQHLAAMRQGTQKAKTRSEVSGGGRKPWRQKGTGHARQGSTRAPQWTHGGVVFAPVPRSYKIKMNKQEKKAALRSVLT
;
A
#
# COMPACT_ATOMS: atom_id res chain seq x y z
N MET A 1 4.68 -32.79 -20.55
CA MET A 1 5.46 -32.70 -19.31
C MET A 1 6.77 -32.08 -19.69
N ALA A 2 7.10 -30.93 -19.10
CA ALA A 2 8.36 -30.26 -19.37
C ALA A 2 9.51 -30.99 -18.66
N ASN A 3 10.55 -31.35 -19.40
CA ASN A 3 11.77 -31.96 -18.86
C ASN A 3 12.78 -30.86 -18.53
N VAL A 4 13.24 -30.81 -17.28
CA VAL A 4 14.22 -29.83 -16.81
C VAL A 4 15.47 -30.56 -16.35
N SER A 5 16.64 -30.09 -16.78
CA SER A 5 17.95 -30.61 -16.39
C SER A 5 18.30 -30.21 -14.96
N VAL A 6 18.78 -31.16 -14.17
CA VAL A 6 19.20 -30.98 -12.79
C VAL A 6 20.71 -30.84 -12.72
N TYR A 7 21.18 -29.75 -12.13
CA TYR A 7 22.59 -29.48 -11.93
C TYR A 7 23.00 -29.73 -10.47
N ASN A 8 24.20 -30.28 -10.25
CA ASN A 8 24.80 -30.34 -8.91
C ASN A 8 25.40 -28.97 -8.50
N MET A 9 25.86 -28.87 -7.25
CA MET A 9 26.52 -27.66 -6.75
C MET A 9 27.80 -27.28 -7.52
N GLY A 10 28.38 -28.22 -8.26
CA GLY A 10 29.52 -27.98 -9.15
C GLY A 10 29.14 -27.55 -10.58
N GLY A 11 27.84 -27.40 -10.87
CA GLY A 11 27.34 -27.00 -12.18
C GLY A 11 27.30 -28.11 -13.24
N GLN A 12 27.54 -29.37 -12.86
CA GLN A 12 27.43 -30.51 -13.78
C GLN A 12 26.01 -31.07 -13.78
N GLU A 13 25.52 -31.48 -14.95
CA GLU A 13 24.21 -32.11 -15.12
C GLU A 13 24.22 -33.53 -14.54
N VAL A 14 23.33 -33.80 -13.59
CA VAL A 14 23.25 -35.09 -12.86
C VAL A 14 22.05 -35.92 -13.32
N GLY A 15 21.05 -35.30 -13.93
CA GLY A 15 19.89 -35.99 -14.47
C GLY A 15 18.78 -35.05 -14.91
N THR A 16 17.66 -35.62 -15.33
CA THR A 16 16.47 -34.88 -15.77
C THR A 16 15.29 -35.14 -14.85
N ILE A 17 14.54 -34.10 -14.49
CA ILE A 17 13.30 -34.21 -13.73
C ILE A 17 12.13 -33.81 -14.64
N GLU A 18 11.08 -34.63 -14.60
CA GLU A 18 9.78 -34.30 -15.19
C GLU A 18 9.01 -33.35 -14.29
N VAL A 19 8.57 -32.23 -14.85
CA VAL A 19 7.80 -31.22 -14.14
C VAL A 19 6.37 -31.17 -14.68
N SER A 20 5.40 -31.00 -13.79
CA SER A 20 3.98 -31.03 -14.14
C SER A 20 3.57 -29.85 -15.04
N ASP A 21 2.99 -30.13 -16.20
CA ASP A 21 2.51 -29.11 -17.15
C ASP A 21 1.39 -28.24 -16.56
N SER A 22 0.63 -28.76 -15.60
CA SER A 22 -0.47 -28.01 -14.97
C SER A 22 -0.01 -26.75 -14.22
N VAL A 23 1.28 -26.68 -13.87
CA VAL A 23 1.89 -25.55 -13.15
C VAL A 23 2.86 -24.77 -14.03
N PHE A 24 3.65 -25.46 -14.85
CA PHE A 24 4.75 -24.89 -15.66
C PHE A 24 4.42 -24.80 -17.16
N GLY A 25 3.22 -25.20 -17.57
CA GLY A 25 2.72 -25.09 -18.95
C GLY A 25 1.44 -24.28 -19.04
N ALA A 26 1.18 -23.42 -18.04
CA ALA A 26 -0.03 -22.61 -17.99
C ALA A 26 0.13 -21.33 -18.84
N GLU A 27 -0.94 -20.91 -19.50
CA GLU A 27 -0.97 -19.65 -20.26
C GLU A 27 -0.62 -18.45 -19.36
N ILE A 28 0.21 -17.55 -19.88
CA ILE A 28 0.65 -16.36 -19.17
C ILE A 28 -0.48 -15.33 -19.13
N LYS A 29 -0.98 -15.04 -17.93
CA LYS A 29 -2.01 -14.03 -17.70
C LYS A 29 -1.41 -12.78 -17.08
N GLU A 30 -0.83 -11.92 -17.91
CA GLU A 30 -0.10 -10.71 -17.49
C GLU A 30 -0.89 -9.83 -16.52
N ASN A 31 -2.18 -9.61 -16.79
CA ASN A 31 -3.06 -8.81 -15.93
C ASN A 31 -3.13 -9.34 -14.48
N LEU A 32 -3.20 -10.67 -14.31
CA LEU A 32 -3.26 -11.28 -12.98
C LEU A 32 -1.90 -11.20 -12.27
N VAL A 33 -0.81 -11.31 -13.01
CA VAL A 33 0.56 -11.13 -12.47
C VAL A 33 0.73 -9.70 -11.96
N HIS A 34 0.36 -8.70 -12.76
CA HIS A 34 0.42 -7.29 -12.35
C HIS A 34 -0.41 -7.03 -11.08
N LEU A 35 -1.66 -7.51 -11.05
CA LEU A 35 -2.52 -7.37 -9.87
C LEU A 35 -1.92 -8.03 -8.62
N ALA A 36 -1.32 -9.21 -8.76
CA ALA A 36 -0.67 -9.91 -7.66
C ALA A 36 0.56 -9.14 -7.14
N VAL A 37 1.37 -8.55 -8.03
CA VAL A 37 2.52 -7.73 -7.65
C VAL A 37 2.08 -6.47 -6.93
N VAL A 38 1.12 -5.73 -7.48
CA VAL A 38 0.56 -4.53 -6.83
C VAL A 38 -0.02 -4.87 -5.46
N GLN A 39 -0.75 -5.98 -5.34
CA GLN A 39 -1.29 -6.46 -4.09
C GLN A 39 -0.20 -6.77 -3.05
N HIS A 40 0.89 -7.43 -3.48
CA HIS A 40 2.01 -7.77 -2.63
C HIS A 40 2.75 -6.52 -2.14
N LEU A 41 3.09 -5.61 -3.05
CA LEU A 41 3.75 -4.34 -2.73
C LEU A 41 2.88 -3.48 -1.80
N ALA A 42 1.57 -3.40 -2.06
CA ALA A 42 0.65 -2.65 -1.21
C ALA A 42 0.55 -3.26 0.20
N ALA A 43 0.60 -4.59 0.34
CA ALA A 43 0.60 -5.26 1.64
C ALA A 43 1.91 -5.05 2.43
N MET A 44 3.05 -4.85 1.74
CA MET A 44 4.32 -4.51 2.38
C MET A 44 4.37 -3.07 2.92
N ARG A 45 3.46 -2.18 2.48
CA ARG A 45 3.41 -0.80 2.96
C ARG A 45 2.85 -0.74 4.38
N GLN A 46 3.66 -0.24 5.31
CA GLN A 46 3.32 -0.17 6.74
C GLN A 46 2.21 0.84 7.08
N GLY A 47 2.16 1.98 6.39
CA GLY A 47 1.10 2.97 6.56
C GLY A 47 1.06 3.71 7.90
N THR A 48 2.23 3.97 8.53
CA THR A 48 2.37 4.61 9.86
C THR A 48 2.29 6.13 9.85
N GLN A 49 2.14 6.75 8.69
CA GLN A 49 2.06 8.20 8.55
C GLN A 49 0.84 8.79 9.27
N LYS A 50 1.08 9.83 10.10
CA LYS A 50 0.03 10.60 10.78
C LYS A 50 0.40 12.07 10.86
N ALA A 51 -0.58 12.95 10.67
CA ALA A 51 -0.48 14.36 11.09
C ALA A 51 -1.66 14.72 12.00
N LYS A 52 -1.53 15.80 12.78
CA LYS A 52 -2.58 16.26 13.69
C LYS A 52 -3.56 17.17 12.96
N THR A 53 -4.83 16.81 13.04
CA THR A 53 -5.95 17.69 12.64
C THR A 53 -6.13 18.82 13.64
N ARG A 54 -6.91 19.87 13.29
CA ARG A 54 -7.16 21.02 14.17
C ARG A 54 -7.71 20.66 15.56
N SER A 55 -8.38 19.52 15.68
CA SER A 55 -8.93 18.99 16.94
C SER A 55 -7.90 18.23 17.77
N GLU A 56 -6.83 17.72 17.16
CA GLU A 56 -5.76 16.98 17.85
C GLU A 56 -4.59 17.89 18.26
N VAL A 57 -4.50 19.10 17.69
CA VAL A 57 -3.49 20.09 18.09
C VAL A 57 -3.90 20.76 19.39
N SER A 58 -2.97 20.82 20.36
CA SER A 58 -3.22 21.37 21.70
C SER A 58 -3.59 22.86 21.67
N GLY A 59 -4.66 23.24 22.39
CA GLY A 59 -5.13 24.62 22.54
C GLY A 59 -6.32 24.94 21.64
N GLY A 60 -6.54 26.23 21.34
CA GLY A 60 -7.58 26.66 20.41
C GLY A 60 -9.03 26.56 20.92
N GLY A 61 -9.24 26.25 22.20
CA GLY A 61 -10.56 26.11 22.85
C GLY A 61 -11.24 27.43 23.23
N ARG A 62 -10.58 28.58 23.05
CA ARG A 62 -11.16 29.92 23.25
C ARG A 62 -11.11 30.70 21.96
N LYS A 63 -12.20 31.40 21.66
CA LYS A 63 -12.25 32.34 20.54
C LYS A 63 -11.18 33.43 20.72
N PRO A 64 -10.30 33.66 19.73
CA PRO A 64 -9.19 34.61 19.87
C PRO A 64 -9.65 36.04 20.19
N TRP A 65 -10.74 36.50 19.56
CA TRP A 65 -11.34 37.81 19.81
C TRP A 65 -12.83 37.83 19.47
N ARG A 66 -13.53 38.90 19.90
CA ARG A 66 -14.96 39.11 19.62
C ARG A 66 -15.26 39.20 18.12
N GLN A 67 -16.48 38.83 17.70
CA GLN A 67 -16.84 38.71 16.27
C GLN A 67 -16.78 40.03 15.47
N LYS A 68 -16.98 41.18 16.14
CA LYS A 68 -17.07 42.51 15.54
C LYS A 68 -16.40 43.54 16.46
N GLY A 69 -16.07 44.71 15.91
CA GLY A 69 -15.51 45.84 16.68
C GLY A 69 -14.03 45.71 17.03
N THR A 70 -13.27 44.86 16.32
CA THR A 70 -11.82 44.67 16.55
C THR A 70 -10.94 45.08 15.38
N GLY A 71 -11.50 45.37 14.20
CA GLY A 71 -10.74 45.64 12.97
C GLY A 71 -10.03 44.43 12.35
N HIS A 72 -9.93 43.32 13.08
CA HIS A 72 -9.29 42.07 12.64
C HIS A 72 -10.26 41.18 11.84
N ALA A 73 -9.71 40.29 11.01
CA ALA A 73 -10.47 39.23 10.36
C ALA A 73 -11.19 38.32 11.38
N ARG A 74 -12.29 37.67 11.00
CA ARG A 74 -13.05 36.79 11.91
C ARG A 74 -12.30 35.49 12.16
N GLN A 75 -12.19 35.08 13.42
CA GLN A 75 -11.48 33.86 13.81
C GLN A 75 -12.25 33.07 14.85
N GLY A 76 -12.27 31.75 14.69
CA GLY A 76 -12.92 30.80 15.60
C GLY A 76 -11.96 30.12 16.56
N SER A 77 -10.70 29.93 16.15
CA SER A 77 -9.67 29.24 16.93
C SER A 77 -8.29 29.65 16.44
N THR A 78 -7.29 29.64 17.34
CA THR A 78 -5.87 29.80 16.99
C THR A 78 -5.25 28.55 16.35
N ARG A 79 -6.00 27.42 16.28
CA ARG A 79 -5.54 26.17 15.66
C ARG A 79 -6.14 25.90 14.29
N ALA A 80 -6.78 26.89 13.69
CA ALA A 80 -7.28 26.77 12.32
C ALA A 80 -6.12 26.72 11.30
N PRO A 81 -6.30 26.09 10.12
CA PRO A 81 -5.20 25.75 9.20
C PRO A 81 -4.40 26.93 8.65
N GLN A 82 -5.03 28.10 8.52
CA GLN A 82 -4.38 29.32 8.06
C GLN A 82 -3.39 29.90 9.08
N TRP A 83 -3.47 29.49 10.34
CA TRP A 83 -2.54 29.94 11.38
C TRP A 83 -1.26 29.11 11.36
N THR A 84 -0.14 29.76 11.66
CA THR A 84 1.12 29.06 11.97
C THR A 84 0.90 28.11 13.14
N HIS A 85 1.38 26.87 13.04
CA HIS A 85 1.12 25.79 14.01
C HIS A 85 -0.36 25.40 14.15
N GLY A 86 -1.20 25.78 13.18
CA GLY A 86 -2.56 25.26 13.02
C GLY A 86 -2.58 23.78 12.62
N GLY A 87 -3.74 23.15 12.74
CA GLY A 87 -3.90 21.75 12.32
C GLY A 87 -3.98 21.58 10.81
N VAL A 88 -3.57 20.41 10.32
CA VAL A 88 -3.68 20.02 8.91
C VAL A 88 -5.13 19.60 8.59
N VAL A 89 -5.70 20.09 7.48
CA VAL A 89 -7.09 19.79 7.11
C VAL A 89 -7.28 18.32 6.72
N PHE A 90 -6.52 17.87 5.72
CA PHE A 90 -6.53 16.49 5.26
C PHE A 90 -5.24 15.80 5.71
N ALA A 91 -5.12 15.67 7.04
CA ALA A 91 -4.01 14.97 7.64
C ALA A 91 -3.98 13.51 7.15
N PRO A 92 -2.80 12.97 6.77
CA PRO A 92 -2.68 11.52 6.63
C PRO A 92 -3.05 10.87 7.97
N VAL A 93 -3.79 9.76 7.88
CA VAL A 93 -4.17 8.93 9.03
C VAL A 93 -3.59 7.54 8.77
N PRO A 94 -3.06 6.85 9.82
CA PRO A 94 -2.59 5.49 9.67
C PRO A 94 -3.68 4.59 9.11
N ARG A 95 -3.35 3.84 8.06
CA ARG A 95 -4.32 2.98 7.36
C ARG A 95 -3.65 1.75 6.79
N SER A 96 -4.44 0.70 6.60
CA SER A 96 -4.00 -0.48 5.85
C SER A 96 -4.09 -0.22 4.34
N TYR A 97 -3.04 -0.61 3.62
CA TYR A 97 -2.99 -0.60 2.16
C TYR A 97 -3.29 -1.99 1.56
N LYS A 98 -3.69 -2.96 2.40
CA LYS A 98 -3.91 -4.34 1.96
C LYS A 98 -5.08 -4.41 0.98
N ILE A 99 -4.78 -4.87 -0.24
CA ILE A 99 -5.78 -5.22 -1.25
C ILE A 99 -6.08 -6.71 -1.13
N LYS A 100 -7.37 -7.07 -1.18
CA LYS A 100 -7.81 -8.48 -1.19
C LYS A 100 -7.83 -8.99 -2.62
N MET A 101 -7.21 -10.15 -2.84
CA MET A 101 -7.24 -10.89 -4.11
C MET A 101 -7.83 -12.28 -3.86
N ASN A 102 -8.55 -12.83 -4.83
CA ASN A 102 -9.14 -14.16 -4.65
C ASN A 102 -8.06 -15.25 -4.66
N LYS A 103 -8.31 -16.34 -3.93
CA LYS A 103 -7.35 -17.45 -3.83
C LYS A 103 -7.04 -18.07 -5.19
N GLN A 104 -8.04 -18.19 -6.07
CA GLN A 104 -7.87 -18.75 -7.41
C GLN A 104 -7.05 -17.84 -8.32
N GLU A 105 -7.33 -16.54 -8.30
CA GLU A 105 -6.55 -15.53 -9.06
C GLU A 105 -5.08 -15.53 -8.64
N LYS A 106 -4.80 -15.60 -7.34
CA LYS A 106 -3.43 -15.65 -6.84
C LYS A 106 -2.70 -16.93 -7.29
N LYS A 107 -3.38 -18.08 -7.31
CA LYS A 107 -2.82 -19.34 -7.83
C LYS A 107 -2.57 -19.26 -9.33
N ALA A 108 -3.48 -18.66 -10.09
CA ALA A 108 -3.32 -18.48 -11.53
C ALA A 108 -2.13 -17.55 -11.84
N ALA A 109 -2.00 -16.42 -11.14
CA ALA A 109 -0.87 -15.52 -11.28
C ALA A 109 0.47 -16.22 -10.99
N LEU A 110 0.51 -17.05 -9.95
CA LEU A 110 1.73 -17.80 -9.59
C LEU A 110 2.09 -18.83 -10.66
N ARG A 111 1.12 -19.56 -11.21
CA ARG A 111 1.37 -20.49 -12.34
C ARG A 111 1.88 -19.76 -13.58
N SER A 112 1.29 -18.63 -13.93
CA SER A 112 1.72 -17.83 -15.08
C SER A 112 3.14 -17.27 -14.99
N VAL A 113 3.74 -17.19 -13.79
CA VAL A 113 5.14 -16.74 -13.60
C VAL A 113 6.12 -17.92 -13.53
N LEU A 114 5.61 -19.14 -13.29
CA LEU A 114 6.44 -20.34 -13.23
C LEU A 114 6.56 -21.05 -14.59
N THR A 115 5.60 -20.85 -15.50
CA THR A 115 5.71 -21.23 -16.92
C THR A 115 6.90 -20.53 -17.56
#